data_AF-A0A974P831-F1
#
_entry.id   AF-A0A974P831-F1
#
_cell.length_a   1.000
_cell.length_b   1.000
_cell.length_c   1.000
_cell.angle_alpha   90.00
_cell.angle_beta   90.00
_cell.angle_gamma   90.00
#
_symmetry.space_group_name_H-M   'P 1'
#
loop_
_entity.id
_entity.type
_entity.pdbx_description
1 polymer ?
#
loop_
_entity_poly.entity_id
_entity_poly.type
_entity_poly.pdbx_seq_one_letter_code
_entity_poly.pdbx_strand_id
1 'polypeptide(L)'
;MAAKTNEQLVFEFQSLIPYIQSLATLEDADWETPVAAGKWTLKEMLCHITQWDKYFYEEAFAKIQNGQPLASRHQNFDEFNARAIEYAKSLTTQAAIGQFVLYRTKILETAAGLSDEEFTKAYLDGDGKKFSIRGYLRDFIPHDKHHKRQMEQYLKTMKSGK
;
A
#
# COMPACT_ATOMS: atom_id res chain seq x y z
N MET A 1 -7.79 -14.00 20.89
CA MET A 1 -6.70 -13.03 20.63
C MET A 1 -7.23 -11.64 20.97
N ALA A 2 -6.50 -10.85 21.75
CA ALA A 2 -6.88 -9.47 22.03
C ALA A 2 -6.87 -8.62 20.74
N ALA A 3 -7.72 -7.60 20.67
CA ALA A 3 -7.70 -6.65 19.55
C ALA A 3 -6.38 -5.85 19.58
N LYS A 4 -5.77 -5.64 18.41
CA LYS A 4 -4.51 -4.87 18.30
C LYS A 4 -4.71 -3.41 18.73
N THR A 5 -3.71 -2.84 19.39
CA THR A 5 -3.66 -1.40 19.67
C THR A 5 -3.43 -0.60 18.38
N ASN A 6 -3.60 0.73 18.43
CA ASN A 6 -3.38 1.59 17.27
C ASN A 6 -1.90 1.59 16.87
N GLU A 7 -0.99 1.62 17.84
CA GLU A 7 0.46 1.56 17.65
C GLU A 7 0.88 0.24 16.99
N GLN A 8 0.28 -0.89 17.41
CA GLN A 8 0.55 -2.20 16.80
C GLN A 8 0.12 -2.24 15.33
N LEU A 9 -1.01 -1.62 14.98
CA LEU A 9 -1.45 -1.54 13.59
C LEU A 9 -0.51 -0.66 12.76
N VAL A 10 -0.12 0.50 13.26
CA VAL A 10 0.83 1.41 12.57
C VAL A 10 2.18 0.72 12.36
N PHE A 11 2.73 0.08 13.41
CA PHE A 11 4.00 -0.63 13.34
C PHE A 11 3.98 -1.76 12.31
N GLU A 12 2.89 -2.53 12.27
CA GLU A 12 2.75 -3.62 11.31
C GLU A 12 2.58 -3.11 9.88
N PHE A 13 1.81 -2.04 9.68
CA PHE A 13 1.65 -1.41 8.36
C PHE A 13 2.96 -0.78 7.86
N GLN A 14 3.77 -0.24 8.77
CA GLN A 14 5.10 0.29 8.48
C GLN A 14 6.08 -0.78 8.01
N SER A 15 5.93 -2.03 8.48
CA SER A 15 6.89 -3.11 8.22
C SER A 15 7.12 -3.46 6.74
N LEU A 16 6.21 -3.03 5.84
CA LEU A 16 6.38 -3.22 4.41
C LEU A 16 7.46 -2.31 3.81
N ILE A 17 7.71 -1.12 4.38
CA ILE A 17 8.77 -0.18 3.94
C ILE A 17 10.15 -0.86 3.90
N PRO A 18 10.71 -1.34 5.04
CA PRO A 18 12.05 -1.91 5.06
C PRO A 18 12.14 -3.18 4.21
N TYR A 19 11.03 -3.94 4.09
CA TYR A 19 10.99 -5.10 3.19
C TYR A 19 11.18 -4.68 1.72
N ILE A 20 10.39 -3.72 1.22
CA ILE A 20 10.53 -3.27 -0.18
C ILE A 20 11.90 -2.62 -0.43
N GLN A 21 12.39 -1.82 0.52
CA GLN A 21 13.73 -1.23 0.41
C GLN A 21 14.83 -2.30 0.33
N SER A 22 14.70 -3.43 1.04
CA SER A 22 15.67 -4.52 0.95
C SER A 22 15.76 -5.15 -0.44
N LEU A 23 14.70 -5.04 -1.25
CA LEU A 23 14.63 -5.54 -2.62
C LEU A 23 15.26 -4.59 -3.65
N ALA A 24 15.68 -3.39 -3.25
CA ALA A 24 16.36 -2.43 -4.12
C ALA A 24 17.72 -2.92 -4.65
N THR A 25 18.25 -4.00 -4.08
CA THR A 25 19.51 -4.63 -4.51
C THR A 25 19.35 -5.66 -5.63
N LEU A 26 18.10 -5.99 -6.00
CA LEU A 26 17.81 -6.86 -7.14
C LEU A 26 18.12 -6.16 -8.46
N GLU A 27 18.36 -6.94 -9.50
CA GLU A 27 18.53 -6.41 -10.85
C GLU A 27 17.18 -5.95 -11.41
N ASP A 28 17.17 -4.95 -12.30
CA ASP A 28 15.94 -4.47 -12.93
C ASP A 28 15.19 -5.60 -13.64
N ALA A 29 15.91 -6.56 -14.25
CA ALA A 29 15.30 -7.72 -14.90
C ALA A 29 14.43 -8.55 -13.92
N ASP A 30 14.82 -8.66 -12.65
CA ASP A 30 14.05 -9.38 -11.64
C ASP A 30 12.74 -8.65 -11.29
N TRP A 31 12.74 -7.31 -11.38
CA TRP A 31 11.58 -6.46 -11.13
C TRP A 31 10.58 -6.44 -12.28
N GLU A 32 11.07 -6.63 -13.50
CA GLU A 32 10.30 -6.60 -14.75
C GLU A 32 9.81 -7.97 -15.20
N THR A 33 10.32 -9.05 -14.61
CA THR A 33 9.90 -10.41 -14.96
C THR A 33 8.59 -10.76 -14.23
N PRO A 34 7.57 -11.28 -14.94
CA PRO A 34 6.34 -11.77 -14.31
C PRO A 34 6.63 -12.84 -13.26
N VAL A 35 5.99 -12.74 -12.09
CA VAL A 35 6.21 -13.74 -11.01
C VAL A 35 5.74 -15.15 -11.37
N ALA A 36 4.86 -15.25 -12.36
CA ALA A 36 4.46 -16.46 -13.07
C ALA A 36 3.80 -16.06 -14.41
N ALA A 37 3.58 -17.02 -15.30
CA ALA A 37 2.88 -16.79 -16.56
C ALA A 37 1.50 -16.14 -16.32
N GLY A 38 1.27 -14.98 -16.95
CA GLY A 38 0.03 -14.21 -16.83
C GLY A 38 -0.19 -13.54 -15.46
N LYS A 39 0.84 -13.47 -14.61
CA LYS A 39 0.81 -12.74 -13.33
C LYS A 39 1.62 -11.45 -13.42
N TRP A 40 1.43 -10.59 -12.43
CA TRP A 40 2.14 -9.32 -12.35
C TRP A 40 3.63 -9.50 -12.12
N THR A 41 4.42 -8.52 -12.54
CA THR A 41 5.82 -8.36 -12.13
C THR A 41 5.90 -7.84 -10.68
N LEU A 42 7.10 -7.85 -10.08
CA LEU A 42 7.29 -7.20 -8.78
C LEU A 42 7.00 -5.70 -8.85
N LYS A 43 7.37 -5.04 -9.95
CA LYS A 43 7.15 -3.60 -10.14
C LYS A 43 5.67 -3.27 -10.27
N GLU A 44 4.94 -4.06 -11.04
CA GLU A 44 3.48 -3.93 -11.18
C GLU A 44 2.76 -4.12 -9.84
N MET A 45 3.15 -5.13 -9.06
CA MET A 45 2.58 -5.38 -7.73
C MET A 45 2.89 -4.24 -6.75
N LEU A 46 4.10 -3.68 -6.79
CA LEU A 46 4.47 -2.52 -5.98
C LEU A 46 3.67 -1.27 -6.38
N CYS A 47 3.51 -1.01 -7.68
CA CYS A 47 2.70 0.10 -8.17
C CYS A 47 1.22 -0.06 -7.82
N HIS A 48 0.66 -1.27 -7.85
CA HIS A 48 -0.68 -1.57 -7.35
C HIS A 48 -0.86 -1.11 -5.89
N ILE A 49 0.04 -1.54 -4.99
CA ILE A 49 0.00 -1.13 -3.58
C ILE A 49 0.15 0.40 -3.45
N THR A 50 1.12 0.97 -4.17
CA THR A 50 1.43 2.41 -4.11
C THR A 50 0.29 3.29 -4.59
N GLN A 51 -0.44 2.88 -5.63
CA GLN A 51 -1.57 3.66 -6.14
C GLN A 51 -2.74 3.66 -5.15
N TRP A 52 -2.97 2.56 -4.43
CA TRP A 52 -3.93 2.55 -3.33
C TRP A 52 -3.49 3.43 -2.15
N ASP A 53 -2.21 3.36 -1.76
CA ASP A 53 -1.67 4.25 -0.73
C ASP A 53 -1.82 5.73 -1.14
N LYS A 54 -1.47 6.08 -2.39
CA LYS A 54 -1.64 7.43 -2.93
C LYS A 54 -3.09 7.88 -2.87
N TYR A 55 -4.00 7.05 -3.36
CA TYR A 55 -5.43 7.34 -3.40
C TYR A 55 -5.98 7.63 -2.01
N PHE A 56 -5.78 6.74 -1.05
CA PHE A 56 -6.30 6.93 0.30
C PHE A 56 -5.57 8.04 1.05
N TYR A 57 -4.29 8.27 0.78
CA TYR A 57 -3.62 9.43 1.34
C TYR A 57 -4.28 10.74 0.89
N GLU A 58 -4.43 10.94 -0.41
CA GLU A 58 -4.94 12.19 -0.99
C GLU A 58 -6.44 12.41 -0.67
N GLU A 59 -7.23 11.34 -0.71
CA GLU A 59 -8.69 11.41 -0.63
C GLU A 59 -9.26 11.17 0.79
N ALA A 60 -8.45 10.66 1.72
CA ALA A 60 -8.88 10.40 3.09
C ALA A 60 -7.91 10.95 4.15
N PHE A 61 -6.67 10.46 4.23
CA PHE A 61 -5.75 10.84 5.33
C PHE A 61 -5.43 12.34 5.34
N ALA A 62 -5.07 12.90 4.19
CA ALA A 62 -4.80 14.33 4.06
C ALA A 62 -6.07 15.17 4.32
N LYS A 63 -7.25 14.66 4.00
CA LYS A 63 -8.52 15.34 4.27
C LYS A 63 -8.80 15.41 5.78
N ILE A 64 -8.63 14.29 6.47
CA ILE A 64 -8.77 14.22 7.93
C ILE A 64 -7.80 15.19 8.61
N GLN A 65 -6.52 15.17 8.22
CA GLN A 65 -5.50 16.05 8.81
C GLN A 65 -5.80 17.55 8.60
N ASN A 66 -6.48 17.90 7.50
CA ASN A 66 -6.85 19.27 7.18
C ASN A 66 -8.28 19.64 7.61
N GLY A 67 -8.99 18.77 8.33
CA GLY A 67 -10.39 19.00 8.73
C GLY A 67 -11.36 19.12 7.54
N GLN A 68 -11.00 18.54 6.39
CA GLN A 68 -11.82 18.55 5.18
C GLN A 68 -12.71 17.30 5.09
N PRO A 69 -13.87 17.38 4.40
CA PRO A 69 -14.64 16.20 4.04
C PRO A 69 -13.78 15.21 3.24
N LEU A 70 -13.96 13.92 3.50
CA LEU A 70 -13.31 12.88 2.70
C LEU A 70 -13.91 12.90 1.30
N ALA A 71 -13.05 12.63 0.33
CA ALA A 71 -13.40 12.55 -1.08
C ALA A 71 -13.14 11.14 -1.65
N SER A 72 -12.72 10.20 -0.81
CA SER A 72 -12.60 8.79 -1.18
C SER A 72 -13.97 8.22 -1.56
N ARG A 73 -14.00 7.35 -2.56
CA ARG A 73 -15.19 6.79 -3.20
C ARG A 73 -14.88 5.38 -3.66
N HIS A 74 -15.92 4.59 -3.85
CA HIS A 74 -15.80 3.31 -4.53
C HIS A 74 -15.14 3.50 -5.91
N GLN A 75 -14.10 2.70 -6.16
CA GLN A 75 -13.44 2.61 -7.46
C GLN A 75 -13.82 1.27 -8.11
N ASN A 76 -13.92 1.24 -9.43
CA ASN A 76 -13.85 -0.02 -10.16
C ASN A 76 -12.44 -0.59 -9.97
N PHE A 77 -12.32 -1.69 -9.21
CA PHE A 77 -11.02 -2.25 -8.85
C PHE A 77 -10.23 -2.75 -10.05
N ASP A 78 -10.90 -3.33 -11.06
CA ASP A 78 -10.21 -3.83 -12.25
C ASP A 78 -9.62 -2.68 -13.06
N GLU A 79 -10.38 -1.60 -13.26
CA GLU A 79 -9.90 -0.40 -13.97
C GLU A 79 -8.82 0.34 -13.16
N PHE A 80 -8.96 0.40 -11.83
CA PHE A 80 -7.96 1.02 -10.96
C PHE A 80 -6.64 0.25 -11.02
N ASN A 81 -6.69 -1.08 -10.86
CA ASN A 81 -5.51 -1.93 -10.89
C ASN A 81 -4.87 -1.96 -12.29
N ALA A 82 -5.67 -1.96 -13.37
CA ALA A 82 -5.16 -1.86 -14.73
C ALA A 82 -4.38 -0.55 -14.97
N ARG A 83 -4.87 0.58 -14.45
CA ARG A 83 -4.15 1.86 -14.49
C ARG A 83 -2.85 1.81 -13.67
N ALA A 84 -2.85 1.13 -12.53
CA ALA A 84 -1.64 0.97 -11.72
C ALA A 84 -0.56 0.14 -12.42
N ILE A 85 -0.96 -0.92 -13.13
CA ILE A 85 -0.09 -1.75 -13.97
C ILE A 85 0.48 -0.91 -15.11
N GLU A 86 -0.37 -0.16 -15.82
CA GLU A 86 0.10 0.70 -16.91
C GLU A 86 1.07 1.77 -16.39
N TYR A 87 0.76 2.38 -15.25
CA TYR A 87 1.63 3.35 -14.59
C TYR A 87 3.01 2.75 -14.26
N ALA A 88 3.09 1.47 -13.89
CA ALA A 88 4.36 0.82 -13.59
C ALA A 88 5.35 0.86 -14.78
N LYS A 89 4.84 0.81 -16.02
CA LYS A 89 5.67 0.88 -17.24
C LYS A 89 6.34 2.24 -17.43
N SER A 90 5.78 3.29 -16.83
CA SER A 90 6.33 4.66 -16.90
C SER A 90 7.45 4.92 -15.90
N LEU A 91 7.73 3.98 -14.98
CA LEU A 91 8.68 4.15 -13.90
C LEU A 91 9.89 3.22 -14.02
N THR A 92 11.04 3.73 -13.59
CA THR A 92 12.17 2.88 -13.19
C THR A 92 11.85 2.19 -11.86
N THR A 93 12.53 1.07 -11.58
CA THR A 93 12.43 0.35 -10.30
C THR A 93 12.66 1.27 -9.10
N GLN A 94 13.73 2.08 -9.16
CA GLN A 94 14.06 3.02 -8.09
C GLN A 94 12.97 4.07 -7.89
N ALA A 95 12.36 4.58 -8.98
CA ALA A 95 11.25 5.51 -8.89
C ALA A 95 10.01 4.85 -8.27
N ALA A 96 9.70 3.61 -8.63
CA ALA A 96 8.58 2.86 -8.04
C ALA A 96 8.76 2.64 -6.52
N ILE A 97 9.96 2.23 -6.09
CA ILE A 97 10.30 2.10 -4.66
C ILE A 97 10.20 3.44 -3.94
N GLY A 98 10.72 4.51 -4.54
CA GLY A 98 10.65 5.86 -3.98
C GLY A 98 9.21 6.35 -3.78
N GLN A 99 8.34 6.13 -4.78
CA GLN A 99 6.92 6.49 -4.70
C GLN A 99 6.18 5.70 -3.62
N PHE A 100 6.44 4.39 -3.52
CA PHE A 100 5.90 3.56 -2.45
C PHE A 100 6.28 4.09 -1.06
N VAL A 101 7.58 4.30 -0.83
CA VAL A 101 8.08 4.79 0.47
C VAL A 101 7.47 6.15 0.80
N LEU A 102 7.39 7.06 -0.18
CA LEU A 102 6.80 8.39 0.00
C LEU A 102 5.36 8.33 0.49
N TYR A 103 4.47 7.64 -0.24
CA TYR A 103 3.05 7.61 0.11
C TYR A 103 2.78 6.77 1.37
N ARG A 104 3.51 5.67 1.56
CA ARG A 104 3.41 4.88 2.79
C ARG A 104 3.83 5.68 4.01
N THR A 105 4.92 6.44 3.92
CA THR A 105 5.40 7.30 5.02
C THR A 105 4.40 8.39 5.34
N LYS A 106 3.83 9.05 4.33
CA LYS A 106 2.77 10.06 4.51
C LYS A 106 1.55 9.50 5.28
N ILE A 107 1.10 8.30 4.93
CA ILE A 107 0.00 7.64 5.67
C ILE A 107 0.40 7.40 7.13
N LEU A 108 1.60 6.87 7.37
CA LEU A 108 2.10 6.56 8.71
C LEU A 108 2.25 7.82 9.57
N GLU A 109 2.78 8.91 9.02
CA GLU A 109 2.92 10.20 9.70
C GLU A 109 1.56 10.76 10.09
N THR A 110 0.57 10.74 9.18
CA THR A 110 -0.78 11.14 9.52
C THR A 110 -1.34 10.23 10.62
N ALA A 111 -1.24 8.91 10.50
CA ALA A 111 -1.79 7.97 11.47
C ALA A 111 -1.16 8.09 12.87
N ALA A 112 0.16 8.32 12.95
CA ALA A 112 0.90 8.46 14.20
C ALA A 112 0.64 9.81 14.90
N GLY A 113 0.20 10.83 14.16
CA GLY A 113 -0.14 12.14 14.70
C GLY A 113 -1.56 12.25 15.27
N LEU A 114 -2.41 11.24 15.09
CA LEU A 114 -3.80 11.26 15.56
C LEU A 114 -3.92 10.83 17.02
N SER A 115 -4.89 11.42 17.72
CA SER A 115 -5.37 10.88 19.00
C SER A 115 -6.09 9.54 18.81
N ASP A 116 -6.21 8.74 19.88
CA ASP A 116 -6.96 7.48 19.87
C ASP A 116 -8.43 7.66 19.43
N GLU A 117 -9.02 8.80 19.78
CA GLU A 117 -10.38 9.16 19.35
C GLU A 117 -10.41 9.37 17.83
N GLU A 118 -9.53 10.20 17.27
CA GLU A 118 -9.50 10.48 15.82
C GLU A 118 -9.15 9.23 14.98
N PHE A 119 -8.32 8.35 15.52
CA PHE A 119 -7.91 7.11 14.88
C PHE A 119 -9.09 6.12 14.73
N THR A 120 -10.00 6.12 15.71
CA THR A 120 -11.19 5.24 15.76
C THR A 120 -12.46 5.92 15.26
N LYS A 121 -12.45 7.25 15.12
CA LYS A 121 -13.58 8.04 14.64
C LYS A 121 -14.07 7.56 13.29
N ALA A 122 -15.39 7.45 13.18
CA ALA A 122 -16.06 7.21 11.91
C ALA A 122 -16.28 8.53 11.18
N TYR A 123 -15.80 8.58 9.95
CA TYR A 123 -16.03 9.64 8.98
C TYR A 123 -16.96 9.12 7.88
N LEU A 124 -17.54 10.03 7.09
CA LEU A 124 -18.25 9.66 5.87
C LEU A 124 -17.32 9.89 4.68
N ASP A 125 -17.17 8.87 3.85
CA ASP A 125 -16.50 8.99 2.56
C ASP A 125 -17.39 9.76 1.55
N GLY A 126 -16.88 9.99 0.35
CA GLY A 126 -17.58 10.69 -0.72
C GLY A 126 -18.88 10.00 -1.18
N ASP A 127 -19.05 8.71 -0.89
CA ASP A 127 -20.27 7.95 -1.19
C ASP A 127 -21.20 7.83 0.04
N GLY A 128 -20.89 8.53 1.13
CA GLY A 128 -21.65 8.52 2.38
C GLY A 128 -21.48 7.24 3.21
N LYS A 129 -20.47 6.42 2.93
CA LYS A 129 -20.17 5.21 3.71
C LYS A 129 -19.20 5.53 4.84
N LYS A 130 -19.26 4.72 5.89
CA LYS A 130 -18.37 4.90 7.05
C LYS A 130 -16.93 4.54 6.68
N PHE A 131 -16.01 5.44 7.00
CA PHE A 131 -14.57 5.27 6.90
C PHE A 131 -13.91 5.54 8.25
N SER A 132 -12.82 4.84 8.58
CA SER A 132 -11.96 5.17 9.72
C SER A 132 -10.52 4.73 9.44
N ILE A 133 -9.54 5.41 10.04
CA ILE A 133 -8.12 5.06 9.90
C ILE A 133 -7.86 3.65 10.43
N ARG A 134 -8.44 3.31 11.59
CA ARG A 134 -8.36 1.96 12.13
C ARG A 134 -8.93 0.90 11.19
N GLY A 135 -10.08 1.19 10.57
CA GLY A 135 -10.69 0.31 9.57
C GLY A 135 -9.78 0.09 8.37
N TYR A 136 -9.29 1.18 7.78
CA TYR A 136 -8.33 1.15 6.68
C TYR A 136 -7.12 0.26 6.99
N LEU A 137 -6.43 0.47 8.11
CA LEU A 137 -5.25 -0.31 8.46
C LEU A 137 -5.59 -1.80 8.68
N ARG A 138 -6.75 -2.10 9.26
CA ARG A 138 -7.19 -3.49 9.45
C ARG A 138 -7.46 -4.21 8.13
N ASP A 139 -7.86 -3.48 7.09
CA ASP A 139 -8.12 -4.05 5.76
C ASP A 139 -6.83 -4.15 4.93
N PHE A 140 -5.97 -3.12 4.98
CA PHE A 140 -4.76 -3.05 4.15
C PHE A 140 -3.57 -3.86 4.70
N ILE A 141 -3.46 -4.09 6.01
CA ILE A 141 -2.40 -4.96 6.56
C ILE A 141 -2.50 -6.40 6.02
N PRO A 142 -3.67 -7.07 6.03
CA PRO A 142 -3.83 -8.38 5.38
C PRO A 142 -3.55 -8.37 3.88
N HIS A 143 -3.97 -7.31 3.18
CA HIS A 143 -3.69 -7.10 1.75
C HIS A 143 -2.19 -7.05 1.47
N ASP A 144 -1.45 -6.24 2.22
CA ASP A 144 0.00 -6.11 2.11
C ASP A 144 0.71 -7.43 2.40
N LYS A 145 0.26 -8.16 3.43
CA LYS A 145 0.79 -9.51 3.72
C LYS A 145 0.52 -10.50 2.61
N HIS A 146 -0.61 -10.40 1.91
CA HIS A 146 -0.91 -11.25 0.76
C HIS A 146 0.11 -11.02 -0.36
N HIS A 147 0.34 -9.76 -0.74
CA HIS A 147 1.28 -9.43 -1.80
C HIS A 147 2.74 -9.67 -1.40
N LYS A 148 3.13 -9.34 -0.17
CA LYS A 148 4.46 -9.68 0.37
C LYS A 148 4.75 -11.18 0.27
N ARG A 149 3.78 -12.05 0.57
CA ARG A 149 3.95 -13.50 0.40
C ARG A 149 4.15 -13.91 -1.06
N GLN A 150 3.44 -13.29 -2.01
CA GLN A 150 3.64 -13.55 -3.44
C GLN A 150 5.06 -13.16 -3.88
N MET A 151 5.53 -11.97 -3.46
CA MET A 151 6.90 -11.52 -3.71
C MET A 151 7.93 -12.49 -3.09
N GLU A 152 7.76 -12.87 -1.82
CA GLU A 152 8.66 -13.82 -1.14
C GLU A 152 8.69 -15.20 -1.81
N GLN A 153 7.56 -15.70 -2.31
CA GLN A 153 7.51 -16.97 -3.04
C GLN A 153 8.30 -16.90 -4.35
N TYR A 154 8.13 -15.83 -5.12
CA TYR A 154 8.88 -15.60 -6.35
C TYR A 154 10.40 -15.46 -6.10
N LEU A 155 10.79 -14.69 -5.09
CA LEU A 155 12.20 -14.52 -4.75
C LEU A 155 12.86 -15.84 -4.28
N LYS A 156 12.10 -16.75 -3.67
CA LYS A 156 12.59 -18.10 -3.36
C LYS A 156 12.83 -18.92 -4.62
N THR A 157 11.91 -18.87 -5.61
CA THR A 157 12.09 -19.62 -6.86
C THR A 157 13.31 -19.14 -7.65
N MET A 158 13.62 -17.83 -7.61
CA MET A 158 14.83 -17.28 -8.21
C MET A 158 16.11 -17.80 -7.54
N LYS A 159 16.13 -17.90 -6.20
CA LYS A 159 17.30 -18.37 -5.44
C LYS A 159 17.55 -19.87 -5.58
N SER A 160 16.50 -20.67 -5.83
CA SER A 160 16.64 -22.11 -6.05
C SER A 160 17.04 -22.49 -7.48
N GLY A 161 16.96 -21.54 -8.42
CA GLY A 161 17.34 -21.73 -9.83
C GLY A 161 18.69 -21.14 -10.23
N LYS A 162 19.41 -20.50 -9.30
CA LYS A 162 20.83 -20.12 -9.44
C LYS A 162 21.70 -21.17 -8.75
#